data_AF-A0A924MBD8-F1
#
_entry.id   AF-A0A924MBD8-F1
#
_cell.length_a   1.000
_cell.length_b   1.000
_cell.length_c   1.000
_cell.angle_alpha   90.00
_cell.angle_beta   90.00
_cell.angle_gamma   90.00
#
_symmetry.space_group_name_H-M   'P 1'
#
loop_
_entity.id
_entity.type
_entity.pdbx_description
1 polymer ?
#
loop_
_entity_poly.entity_id
_entity_poly.type
_entity_poly.pdbx_seq_one_letter_code
_entity_poly.pdbx_strand_id
1 'polypeptide(L)'
;MSLKKLIRNKTMAALAVIFTAFTSTSTFAQEAAAAALAKPVDMTPIYKTIMFYVLLFLLLCLFIAIIGKALKVYELTRETEGRPEGINWDKINAVLFAIFLTVGLYGVYWEYTVHGNMILPEAASEHGAKIDQMFNITLIITTIVFIATHIVLFTFAYMYRSDKSRKAYYYPHNNTLERVWTVIPAFVLTFLVLMGFLTWRSIFYKMDDPNSKPISIEITSSQ
;
A
#
# COMPACT_ATOMS: atom_id res chain seq x y z
N MET A 1 -40.07 -22.04 -7.23
CA MET A 1 -39.12 -23.15 -6.96
C MET A 1 -37.71 -22.54 -6.85
N SER A 2 -37.10 -22.55 -5.66
CA SER A 2 -35.92 -21.71 -5.36
C SER A 2 -34.64 -22.17 -6.08
N LEU A 3 -33.94 -21.23 -6.75
CA LEU A 3 -32.66 -21.40 -7.46
C LEU A 3 -31.61 -22.18 -6.64
N LYS A 4 -31.64 -22.05 -5.31
CA LYS A 4 -30.73 -22.76 -4.39
C LYS A 4 -30.86 -24.29 -4.49
N LYS A 5 -32.03 -24.81 -4.89
CA LYS A 5 -32.27 -26.25 -5.06
C LYS A 5 -31.69 -26.78 -6.38
N LEU A 6 -31.56 -25.92 -7.40
CA LEU A 6 -31.02 -26.26 -8.72
C LEU A 6 -29.48 -26.41 -8.68
N ILE A 7 -28.80 -25.50 -7.98
CA ILE A 7 -27.33 -25.46 -7.87
C ILE A 7 -26.78 -26.59 -6.97
N ARG A 8 -27.58 -27.07 -6.00
CA ARG A 8 -27.14 -28.12 -5.06
C ARG A 8 -27.16 -29.53 -5.66
N ASN A 9 -27.74 -29.72 -6.85
CA ASN A 9 -27.80 -31.05 -7.46
C ASN A 9 -26.49 -31.35 -8.19
N LYS A 10 -25.72 -32.34 -7.70
CA LYS A 10 -24.38 -32.69 -8.22
C LYS A 10 -24.39 -33.02 -9.73
N THR A 11 -25.52 -33.48 -10.26
CA THR A 11 -25.71 -33.75 -11.69
C THR A 11 -25.84 -32.48 -12.54
N MET A 12 -26.47 -31.42 -12.03
CA MET A 12 -26.58 -30.14 -12.74
C MET A 12 -25.28 -29.35 -12.72
N ALA A 13 -24.50 -29.44 -11.64
CA ALA A 13 -23.15 -28.85 -11.59
C ALA A 13 -22.20 -29.53 -12.58
N ALA A 14 -22.26 -30.86 -12.72
CA ALA A 14 -21.49 -31.59 -13.73
C ALA A 14 -21.91 -31.22 -15.16
N LEU A 15 -23.22 -31.07 -15.40
CA LEU A 15 -23.75 -30.65 -16.71
C LEU A 15 -23.35 -29.22 -17.06
N ALA A 16 -23.30 -28.31 -16.08
CA ALA A 16 -22.82 -26.94 -16.28
C ALA A 16 -21.33 -26.91 -16.63
N VAL A 17 -20.50 -27.73 -15.96
CA VAL A 17 -19.07 -27.86 -16.27
C VAL A 17 -18.84 -28.44 -17.67
N ILE A 18 -19.61 -29.45 -18.06
CA ILE A 18 -19.57 -30.03 -19.41
C ILE A 18 -20.03 -28.98 -20.45
N PHE A 19 -21.11 -28.24 -20.17
CA PHE A 19 -21.60 -27.18 -21.07
C PHE A 19 -20.57 -26.07 -21.24
N THR A 20 -19.89 -25.63 -20.17
CA THR A 20 -18.80 -24.65 -20.27
C THR A 20 -17.59 -25.19 -21.04
N ALA A 21 -17.28 -26.48 -20.91
CA ALA A 21 -16.19 -27.12 -21.66
C ALA A 21 -16.53 -27.24 -23.16
N PHE A 22 -17.79 -27.49 -23.52
CA PHE A 22 -18.27 -27.55 -24.92
C PHE A 22 -18.35 -26.18 -25.59
N THR A 23 -18.65 -25.11 -24.84
CA THR A 23 -18.62 -23.74 -25.39
C THR A 23 -17.20 -23.24 -25.68
N SER A 24 -16.20 -23.75 -24.96
CA SER A 24 -14.80 -23.38 -25.20
C SER A 24 -14.23 -24.00 -26.49
N THR A 25 -14.69 -25.19 -26.92
CA THR A 25 -14.18 -25.83 -28.15
C THR A 25 -14.72 -25.18 -29.42
N SER A 26 -15.95 -24.64 -29.42
CA SER A 26 -16.50 -23.89 -30.56
C SER A 26 -15.85 -22.51 -30.72
N THR A 27 -15.42 -21.87 -29.63
CA THR A 27 -14.62 -20.62 -29.71
C THR A 27 -13.23 -20.84 -30.30
N PHE A 28 -12.56 -21.96 -29.98
CA PHE A 28 -11.27 -22.30 -30.61
C PHE A 28 -11.41 -22.70 -32.09
N ALA A 29 -12.53 -23.31 -32.48
CA ALA A 29 -12.80 -23.65 -33.88
C ALA A 29 -13.08 -22.40 -34.75
N GLN A 30 -13.67 -21.35 -34.17
CA GLN A 30 -13.95 -20.09 -34.89
C GLN A 30 -12.68 -19.23 -35.06
N GLU A 31 -11.73 -19.30 -34.12
CA GLU A 31 -10.41 -18.67 -34.21
C GLU A 31 -9.56 -19.27 -35.37
N ALA A 32 -9.66 -20.58 -35.59
CA ALA A 32 -8.92 -21.27 -36.65
C ALA A 32 -9.34 -20.85 -38.08
N ALA A 33 -10.60 -20.46 -38.27
CA ALA A 33 -11.08 -19.95 -39.56
C ALA A 33 -10.71 -18.48 -39.80
N ALA A 34 -10.54 -17.68 -38.74
CA ALA A 34 -10.11 -16.28 -38.82
C ALA A 34 -8.57 -16.11 -38.95
N ALA A 35 -7.79 -17.14 -38.62
CA ALA A 35 -6.33 -17.13 -38.68
C ALA A 35 -5.74 -16.96 -40.10
N ALA A 36 -6.54 -17.09 -41.16
CA ALA A 36 -6.09 -16.91 -42.54
C ALA A 36 -5.85 -15.44 -42.96
N LEU A 37 -6.23 -14.46 -42.14
CA LEU A 37 -6.11 -13.02 -42.45
C LEU A 37 -5.53 -12.16 -41.31
N ALA A 38 -4.86 -12.77 -40.33
CA ALA A 38 -4.43 -12.08 -39.12
C ALA A 38 -3.13 -11.28 -39.31
N LYS A 39 -3.19 -9.98 -38.93
CA LYS A 39 -2.07 -9.08 -38.64
C LYS A 39 -0.95 -9.81 -37.85
N PRO A 40 0.33 -9.39 -37.97
CA PRO A 40 1.44 -10.06 -37.31
C PRO A 40 1.13 -10.27 -35.83
N VAL A 41 1.24 -11.53 -35.39
CA VAL A 41 1.02 -11.96 -34.01
C VAL A 41 1.78 -11.00 -33.10
N ASP A 42 1.04 -10.27 -32.26
CA ASP A 42 1.61 -9.28 -31.35
C ASP A 42 2.50 -10.03 -30.35
N MET A 43 3.81 -10.04 -30.60
CA MET A 43 4.82 -10.68 -29.75
C MET A 43 5.10 -9.82 -28.50
N THR A 44 4.09 -9.10 -28.00
CA THR A 44 4.22 -8.38 -26.74
C THR A 44 4.57 -9.41 -25.66
N PRO A 45 5.66 -9.23 -24.91
CA PRO A 45 6.08 -10.25 -23.97
C PRO A 45 4.97 -10.54 -22.96
N ILE A 46 4.62 -11.83 -22.81
CA ILE A 46 3.47 -12.30 -22.01
C ILE A 46 3.49 -11.70 -20.59
N TYR A 47 4.68 -11.45 -20.01
CA TYR A 47 4.84 -10.84 -18.69
C TYR A 47 4.40 -9.37 -18.57
N LYS A 48 4.11 -8.68 -19.69
CA LYS A 48 3.57 -7.31 -19.69
C LYS A 48 2.05 -7.28 -19.75
N THR A 49 1.40 -8.41 -20.02
CA THR A 49 -0.05 -8.49 -20.14
C THR A 49 -0.71 -8.57 -18.77
N ILE A 50 -1.83 -7.85 -18.58
CA ILE A 50 -2.62 -7.88 -17.33
C ILE A 50 -3.00 -9.32 -16.94
N MET A 51 -3.37 -10.15 -17.91
CA MET A 51 -3.74 -11.55 -17.71
C MET A 51 -2.63 -12.39 -17.05
N PHE A 52 -1.36 -12.09 -17.33
CA PHE A 52 -0.23 -12.78 -16.70
C PHE A 52 -0.14 -12.48 -15.20
N TYR A 53 -0.30 -11.22 -14.81
CA TYR A 53 -0.31 -10.83 -13.39
C TYR A 53 -1.54 -11.36 -12.65
N VAL A 54 -2.72 -11.42 -13.29
CA VAL A 54 -3.91 -12.04 -12.72
C VAL A 54 -3.68 -13.54 -12.47
N LEU A 55 -3.08 -14.26 -13.42
CA LEU A 55 -2.74 -15.67 -13.26
C LEU A 55 -1.74 -15.89 -12.13
N LEU A 56 -0.69 -15.06 -12.05
CA LEU A 56 0.31 -15.13 -10.98
C LEU A 56 -0.33 -14.89 -9.61
N PHE A 57 -1.24 -13.92 -9.50
CA PHE A 57 -2.00 -13.66 -8.28
C PHE A 57 -2.87 -14.85 -7.86
N LEU A 58 -3.57 -15.50 -8.80
CA LEU A 58 -4.36 -16.70 -8.51
C LEU A 58 -3.50 -17.88 -8.07
N LEU A 59 -2.33 -18.07 -8.68
CA LEU A 59 -1.36 -19.10 -8.30
C LEU A 59 -0.85 -18.85 -6.87
N LEU A 60 -0.53 -17.60 -6.53
CA LEU A 60 -0.15 -17.20 -5.18
C LEU A 60 -1.28 -17.49 -4.16
N CYS A 61 -2.52 -17.13 -4.48
CA CYS A 61 -3.68 -17.43 -3.64
C CYS A 61 -3.86 -18.93 -3.39
N LEU A 62 -3.74 -19.74 -4.45
CA LEU A 62 -3.81 -21.20 -4.36
C LEU A 62 -2.70 -21.75 -3.45
N PHE A 63 -1.47 -21.26 -3.63
CA PHE A 63 -0.32 -21.68 -2.82
C PHE A 63 -0.54 -21.39 -1.34
N ILE A 64 -1.02 -20.19 -1.00
CA ILE A 64 -1.38 -19.81 0.39
C ILE A 64 -2.48 -20.74 0.94
N ALA A 65 -3.50 -21.05 0.14
CA ALA A 65 -4.58 -21.94 0.56
C ALA A 65 -4.10 -23.37 0.85
N ILE A 66 -3.17 -23.90 0.04
CA ILE A 66 -2.56 -25.22 0.25
C ILE A 66 -1.77 -25.24 1.56
N ILE A 67 -0.94 -24.22 1.81
CA ILE A 67 -0.18 -24.10 3.05
C ILE A 67 -1.12 -24.03 4.26
N GLY A 68 -2.19 -23.23 4.20
CA GLY A 68 -3.17 -23.13 5.29
C GLY A 68 -3.85 -24.46 5.60
N LYS A 69 -4.16 -25.26 4.57
CA LYS A 69 -4.70 -26.62 4.77
C LYS A 69 -3.66 -27.56 5.40
N ALA A 70 -2.41 -27.51 4.96
CA ALA A 70 -1.33 -28.33 5.50
C ALA A 70 -1.08 -28.04 7.00
N LEU A 71 -1.02 -26.75 7.38
CA LEU A 71 -0.89 -26.33 8.78
C LEU A 71 -2.05 -26.83 9.65
N LYS A 72 -3.28 -26.78 9.13
CA LYS A 72 -4.46 -27.27 9.84
C LYS A 72 -4.42 -28.79 10.08
N VAL A 73 -3.93 -29.55 9.10
CA VAL A 73 -3.73 -31.00 9.26
C VAL A 73 -2.67 -31.26 10.33
N TYR A 74 -1.56 -30.52 10.31
CA TYR A 74 -0.50 -30.62 11.31
C TYR A 74 -0.99 -30.37 12.74
N GLU A 75 -1.80 -29.33 12.95
CA GLU A 75 -2.41 -29.04 14.26
C GLU A 75 -3.32 -30.19 14.73
N LEU A 76 -4.13 -30.76 13.84
CA LEU A 76 -5.03 -31.88 14.16
C LEU A 76 -4.28 -33.16 14.53
N THR A 77 -3.15 -33.45 13.86
CA THR A 77 -2.28 -34.57 14.21
C THR A 77 -1.69 -34.40 15.61
N ARG A 78 -1.23 -33.19 15.98
CA ARG A 78 -0.67 -32.91 17.31
C ARG A 78 -1.68 -33.01 18.45
N GLU A 79 -2.92 -32.60 18.20
CA GLU A 79 -4.03 -32.76 19.14
C GLU A 79 -4.26 -34.26 19.44
N THR A 80 -4.16 -35.11 18.42
CA THR A 80 -4.28 -36.57 18.54
C THR A 80 -3.09 -37.19 19.30
N GLU A 81 -1.91 -36.57 19.24
CA GLU A 81 -0.72 -36.98 20.02
C GLU A 81 -0.74 -36.52 21.50
N GLY A 82 -1.83 -35.89 21.96
CA GLY A 82 -1.93 -35.40 23.34
C GLY A 82 -1.07 -34.16 23.63
N ARG A 83 -0.63 -33.43 22.60
CA ARG A 83 0.10 -32.16 22.69
C ARG A 83 -0.81 -31.02 22.21
N PRO A 84 -1.70 -30.48 23.08
CA PRO A 84 -2.73 -29.53 22.66
C PRO A 84 -2.18 -28.14 22.31
N GLU A 85 -0.92 -27.83 22.65
CA GLU A 85 -0.31 -26.57 22.28
C GLU A 85 0.16 -26.60 20.82
N GLY A 86 -0.65 -25.98 19.95
CA GLY A 86 -0.32 -25.68 18.56
C GLY A 86 0.72 -24.56 18.40
N ILE A 87 0.81 -24.01 17.19
CA ILE A 87 1.76 -22.93 16.89
C ILE A 87 1.34 -21.65 17.61
N ASN A 88 2.28 -20.99 18.31
CA ASN A 88 2.01 -19.70 18.94
C ASN A 88 2.06 -18.57 17.91
N TRP A 89 0.93 -18.36 17.22
CA TRP A 89 0.75 -17.32 16.21
C TRP A 89 0.98 -15.91 16.76
N ASP A 90 0.65 -15.64 18.03
CA ASP A 90 0.87 -14.34 18.67
C ASP A 90 2.37 -14.00 18.75
N LYS A 91 3.20 -14.98 19.09
CA LYS A 91 4.67 -14.82 19.12
C LYS A 91 5.25 -14.65 17.71
N ILE A 92 4.76 -15.41 16.74
CA ILE A 92 5.20 -15.29 15.33
C ILE A 92 4.84 -13.90 14.80
N ASN A 93 3.60 -13.46 14.97
CA ASN A 93 3.15 -12.14 14.52
C ASN A 93 3.94 -11.01 15.19
N ALA A 94 4.24 -11.12 16.49
CA ALA A 94 5.10 -10.15 17.18
C ALA A 94 6.51 -10.08 16.55
N VAL A 95 7.13 -11.23 16.28
CA VAL A 95 8.46 -11.26 15.63
C VAL A 95 8.39 -10.70 14.20
N LEU A 96 7.35 -11.04 13.44
CA LEU A 96 7.13 -10.48 12.10
C LEU A 96 6.97 -8.96 12.14
N PHE A 97 6.28 -8.41 13.12
CA PHE A 97 6.17 -6.96 13.32
C PHE A 97 7.52 -6.31 13.66
N ALA A 98 8.36 -6.96 14.46
CA ALA A 98 9.71 -6.46 14.73
C ALA A 98 10.58 -6.47 13.46
N ILE A 99 10.53 -7.55 12.68
CA ILE A 99 11.24 -7.65 11.39
C ILE A 99 10.72 -6.57 10.44
N PHE A 100 9.40 -6.43 10.32
CA PHE A 100 8.77 -5.43 9.46
C PHE A 100 9.19 -4.01 9.84
N LEU A 101 9.29 -3.69 11.14
CA LEU A 101 9.81 -2.40 11.57
C LEU A 101 11.25 -2.20 11.08
N THR A 102 12.15 -3.17 11.29
CA THR A 102 13.56 -3.03 10.87
C THR A 102 13.72 -2.92 9.36
N VAL A 103 13.02 -3.75 8.59
CA VAL A 103 13.04 -3.75 7.13
C VAL A 103 12.38 -2.48 6.59
N GLY A 104 11.28 -2.03 7.21
CA GLY A 104 10.59 -0.80 6.84
C GLY A 104 11.46 0.43 7.06
N LEU A 105 12.14 0.54 8.22
CA LEU A 105 13.08 1.63 8.49
C LEU A 105 14.29 1.60 7.55
N TYR A 106 14.81 0.41 7.23
CA TYR A 106 15.83 0.27 6.20
C TYR A 106 15.32 0.70 4.81
N GLY A 107 14.06 0.38 4.48
CA GLY A 107 13.42 0.80 3.25
C GLY A 107 13.32 2.32 3.14
N VAL A 108 12.97 3.01 4.23
CA VAL A 108 12.98 4.48 4.30
C VAL A 108 14.39 5.02 4.05
N TYR A 109 15.39 4.47 4.75
CA TYR A 109 16.79 4.87 4.55
C TYR A 109 17.24 4.67 3.08
N TRP A 110 16.92 3.51 2.52
CA TRP A 110 17.24 3.17 1.13
C TRP A 110 16.57 4.13 0.14
N GLU A 111 15.29 4.45 0.35
CA GLU A 111 14.55 5.40 -0.48
C GLU A 111 15.24 6.77 -0.48
N TYR A 112 15.60 7.31 0.69
CA TYR A 112 16.30 8.59 0.77
C TYR A 112 17.66 8.57 0.08
N THR A 113 18.42 7.47 0.19
CA THR A 113 19.75 7.38 -0.43
C THR A 113 19.72 7.20 -1.94
N VAL A 114 18.71 6.51 -2.49
CA VAL A 114 18.64 6.18 -3.92
C VAL A 114 17.76 7.15 -4.69
N HIS A 115 16.59 7.48 -4.14
CA HIS A 115 15.55 8.28 -4.79
C HIS A 115 15.47 9.71 -4.25
N GLY A 116 16.14 10.03 -3.14
CA GLY A 116 16.14 11.39 -2.58
C GLY A 116 16.64 12.47 -3.55
N ASN A 117 17.58 12.13 -4.44
CA ASN A 117 18.06 13.06 -5.49
C ASN A 117 17.08 13.25 -6.65
N MET A 118 15.99 12.47 -6.71
CA MET A 118 14.96 12.53 -7.76
C MET A 118 13.72 13.30 -7.32
N ILE A 119 13.75 13.96 -6.17
CA ILE A 119 12.61 14.67 -5.59
C ILE A 119 12.20 15.86 -6.47
N LEU A 120 13.08 16.86 -6.64
CA LEU A 120 12.86 18.02 -7.50
C LEU A 120 14.19 18.42 -8.15
N PRO A 121 14.17 18.94 -9.40
CA PRO A 121 15.35 19.54 -10.00
C PRO A 121 15.74 20.81 -9.23
N GLU A 122 16.97 21.28 -9.41
CA GLU A 122 17.45 22.52 -8.81
C GLU A 122 16.55 23.72 -9.18
N ALA A 123 16.22 24.55 -8.18
CA ALA A 123 15.33 25.68 -8.35
C ALA A 123 15.86 26.69 -9.40
N ALA A 124 15.09 26.89 -10.47
CA ALA A 124 15.41 27.87 -11.52
C ALA A 124 14.98 29.31 -11.20
N SER A 125 14.43 29.58 -10.00
CA SER A 125 13.99 30.92 -9.57
C SER A 125 14.11 31.12 -8.07
N GLU A 126 14.19 32.39 -7.63
CA GLU A 126 14.17 32.75 -6.20
C GLU A 126 12.89 32.25 -5.48
N HIS A 127 11.76 32.26 -6.20
CA HIS A 127 10.49 31.75 -5.69
C HIS A 127 10.52 30.23 -5.56
N GLY A 128 11.10 29.52 -6.53
CA GLY A 128 11.31 28.07 -6.49
C GLY A 128 12.12 27.65 -5.27
N ALA A 129 13.22 28.34 -4.97
CA ALA A 129 14.05 28.04 -3.80
C ALA A 129 13.27 28.13 -2.47
N LYS A 130 12.34 29.11 -2.34
CA LYS A 130 11.47 29.24 -1.16
C LYS A 130 10.45 28.10 -1.07
N ILE A 131 9.91 27.65 -2.21
CA ILE A 131 8.97 26.53 -2.28
C ILE A 131 9.68 25.22 -1.91
N ASP A 132 10.87 24.98 -2.46
CA ASP A 132 11.69 23.80 -2.16
C ASP A 132 12.05 23.73 -0.67
N GLN A 133 12.38 24.88 -0.06
CA GLN A 133 12.62 24.96 1.38
C GLN A 133 11.37 24.53 2.18
N MET A 134 10.18 25.02 1.82
CA MET A 134 8.94 24.62 2.51
C MET A 134 8.63 23.13 2.33
N PHE A 135 8.85 22.60 1.13
CA PHE A 135 8.71 21.18 0.84
C PHE A 135 9.63 20.35 1.73
N ASN A 136 10.93 20.70 1.77
CA ASN A 136 11.93 20.00 2.58
C ASN A 136 11.61 20.05 4.08
N ILE A 137 11.20 21.20 4.61
CA ILE A 137 10.78 21.34 6.02
C ILE A 137 9.60 20.41 6.32
N THR A 138 8.58 20.41 5.46
CA THR A 138 7.40 19.56 5.64
C THR A 138 7.78 18.08 5.59
N LEU A 139 8.58 17.69 4.60
CA LEU A 139 9.05 16.32 4.42
C LEU A 139 9.87 15.83 5.63
N ILE A 140 10.78 16.65 6.14
CA ILE A 140 11.58 16.29 7.32
C ILE A 140 10.67 16.08 8.53
N ILE A 141 9.74 17.00 8.79
CA ILE A 141 8.83 16.91 9.94
C ILE A 141 7.95 15.66 9.84
N THR A 142 7.34 15.41 8.68
CA THR A 142 6.46 14.25 8.50
C THR A 142 7.23 12.94 8.60
N THR A 143 8.47 12.87 8.10
CA THR A 143 9.32 11.69 8.20
C THR A 143 9.72 11.39 9.64
N ILE A 144 10.04 12.41 10.45
CA ILE A 144 10.31 12.22 11.88
C ILE A 144 9.09 11.60 12.57
N VAL A 145 7.90 12.17 12.33
CA VAL A 145 6.64 11.66 12.92
C VAL A 145 6.33 10.25 12.41
N PHE A 146 6.55 9.97 11.13
CA PHE A 146 6.38 8.66 10.52
C PHE A 146 7.26 7.60 11.20
N ILE A 147 8.55 7.87 11.35
CA ILE A 147 9.49 6.95 12.01
C ILE A 147 9.10 6.75 13.47
N ALA A 148 8.83 7.83 14.21
CA ALA A 148 8.47 7.75 15.62
C ALA A 148 7.20 6.93 15.85
N THR A 149 6.15 7.17 15.04
CA THR A 149 4.88 6.43 15.14
C THR A 149 5.05 4.95 14.81
N HIS A 150 5.86 4.60 13.80
CA HIS A 150 6.12 3.19 13.46
C HIS A 150 6.89 2.48 14.58
N ILE A 151 7.91 3.13 15.14
CA ILE A 151 8.66 2.56 16.28
C ILE A 151 7.71 2.31 17.46
N VAL A 152 6.90 3.30 17.84
CA VAL A 152 5.96 3.17 18.97
C VAL A 152 4.94 2.07 18.70
N LEU A 153 4.33 2.04 17.51
CA LEU A 153 3.30 1.08 17.13
C LEU A 153 3.82 -0.36 17.17
N PHE A 154 4.93 -0.65 16.49
CA PHE A 154 5.46 -2.02 16.39
C PHE A 154 6.13 -2.47 17.68
N THR A 155 6.74 -1.56 18.45
CA THR A 155 7.25 -1.88 19.79
C THR A 155 6.10 -2.23 20.74
N PHE A 156 5.00 -1.47 20.69
CA PHE A 156 3.81 -1.77 21.47
C PHE A 156 3.22 -3.14 21.10
N ALA A 157 3.07 -3.43 19.80
CA ALA A 157 2.60 -4.73 19.33
C ALA A 157 3.51 -5.89 19.76
N TYR A 158 4.83 -5.70 19.76
CA TYR A 158 5.78 -6.72 20.19
C TYR A 158 5.73 -6.98 21.70
N MET A 159 5.70 -5.91 22.50
CA MET A 159 5.76 -5.97 23.97
C MET A 159 4.44 -6.41 24.58
N TYR A 160 3.31 -5.97 24.03
CA TYR A 160 1.95 -6.27 24.51
C TYR A 160 1.24 -7.34 23.69
N ARG A 161 1.99 -8.25 23.05
CA ARG A 161 1.42 -9.42 22.40
C ARG A 161 0.60 -10.26 23.39
N SER A 162 -0.41 -10.97 22.88
CA SER A 162 -1.24 -11.89 23.66
C SER A 162 -0.37 -12.93 24.38
N ASP A 163 -0.65 -13.11 25.67
CA ASP A 163 0.08 -13.98 26.58
C ASP A 163 -0.91 -14.57 27.58
N LYS A 164 -0.96 -15.90 27.67
CA LYS A 164 -1.89 -16.63 28.56
C LYS A 164 -1.69 -16.26 30.04
N SER A 165 -0.50 -15.81 30.42
CA SER A 165 -0.14 -15.44 31.79
C SER A 165 -0.51 -14.00 32.17
N ARG A 166 -0.85 -13.16 31.19
CA ARG A 166 -0.98 -11.71 31.37
C ARG A 166 -2.40 -11.25 31.06
N LYS A 167 -3.05 -10.62 32.03
CA LYS A 167 -4.37 -10.01 31.82
C LYS A 167 -4.20 -8.60 31.25
N ALA A 168 -5.06 -8.24 30.29
CA ALA A 168 -5.10 -6.90 29.74
C ALA A 168 -5.49 -5.89 30.83
N TYR A 169 -4.75 -4.79 30.92
CA TYR A 169 -5.09 -3.68 31.81
C TYR A 169 -6.13 -2.78 31.14
N TYR A 170 -7.28 -2.60 31.79
CA TYR A 170 -8.35 -1.74 31.26
C TYR A 170 -8.03 -0.27 31.57
N TYR A 171 -7.60 0.47 30.55
CA TYR A 171 -7.24 1.87 30.64
C TYR A 171 -7.89 2.68 29.52
N PRO A 172 -9.15 3.11 29.71
CA PRO A 172 -9.96 3.65 28.61
C PRO A 172 -9.64 5.10 28.23
N HIS A 173 -9.10 5.92 29.15
CA HIS A 173 -8.82 7.32 28.87
C HIS A 173 -7.64 7.85 29.68
N ASN A 174 -6.96 8.85 29.13
CA ASN A 174 -5.92 9.62 29.82
C ASN A 174 -5.89 11.05 29.29
N ASN A 175 -6.54 11.95 30.01
CA ASN A 175 -6.63 13.37 29.65
C ASN A 175 -5.25 14.04 29.48
N THR A 176 -4.22 13.54 30.17
CA THR A 176 -2.86 14.10 30.04
C THR A 176 -2.22 13.69 28.72
N LEU A 177 -2.33 12.41 28.34
CA LEU A 177 -1.81 11.91 27.06
C LEU A 177 -2.58 12.49 25.89
N GLU A 178 -3.91 12.60 26.04
CA GLU A 178 -4.79 13.23 25.07
C GLU A 178 -4.43 14.69 24.82
N ARG A 179 -4.13 15.45 25.88
CA ARG A 179 -3.66 16.83 25.74
C ARG A 179 -2.32 16.91 25.00
N VAL A 180 -1.38 16.02 25.31
CA VAL A 180 -0.06 16.02 24.67
C VAL A 180 -0.18 15.73 23.17
N TRP A 181 -0.92 14.69 22.78
CA TRP A 181 -1.06 14.32 21.36
C TRP A 181 -1.95 15.27 20.56
N THR A 182 -2.71 16.17 21.19
CA THR A 182 -3.54 17.17 20.50
C THR A 182 -2.79 18.49 20.35
N VAL A 183 -2.12 18.94 21.42
CA VAL A 183 -1.40 20.22 21.44
C VAL A 183 -0.16 20.18 20.54
N ILE A 184 0.60 19.07 20.55
CA ILE A 184 1.81 18.97 19.74
C ILE A 184 1.49 19.08 18.23
N PRO A 185 0.57 18.28 17.65
CA PRO A 185 0.20 18.44 16.24
C PRO A 185 -0.40 19.82 15.93
N ALA A 186 -1.21 20.37 16.83
CA ALA A 186 -1.78 21.72 16.64
C ALA A 186 -0.69 22.79 16.53
N PHE A 187 0.34 22.74 17.38
CA PHE A 187 1.47 23.66 17.34
C PHE A 187 2.29 23.51 16.05
N VAL A 188 2.64 22.27 15.68
CA VAL A 188 3.42 21.99 14.46
C VAL A 188 2.65 22.44 13.22
N LEU A 189 1.35 22.15 13.14
CA LEU A 189 0.50 22.56 12.02
C LEU A 189 0.41 24.09 11.95
N THR A 190 0.24 24.77 13.08
CA THR A 190 0.19 26.24 13.13
C THR A 190 1.45 26.85 12.56
N PHE A 191 2.62 26.32 12.95
CA PHE A 191 3.91 26.78 12.41
C PHE A 191 4.02 26.58 10.89
N LEU A 192 3.67 25.39 10.39
CA LEU A 192 3.69 25.09 8.95
C LEU A 192 2.75 25.99 8.15
N VAL A 193 1.53 26.21 8.65
CA VAL A 193 0.52 27.03 7.98
C VAL A 193 0.96 28.50 7.94
N LEU A 194 1.47 29.05 9.05
CA LEU A 194 1.95 30.43 9.10
C LEU A 194 3.13 30.64 8.15
N MET A 195 4.10 29.73 8.14
CA MET A 195 5.22 29.77 7.20
C MET A 195 4.72 29.75 5.75
N GLY A 196 3.81 28.84 5.42
CA GLY A 196 3.27 28.74 4.07
C GLY A 196 2.49 29.97 3.64
N PHE A 197 1.69 30.53 4.53
CA PHE A 197 0.95 31.77 4.25
C PHE A 197 1.88 32.96 4.01
N LEU A 198 2.95 33.12 4.81
CA LEU A 198 3.91 34.20 4.65
C LEU A 198 4.69 34.08 3.32
N THR A 199 5.14 32.86 2.97
CA THR A 199 5.82 32.62 1.70
C THR A 199 4.90 32.88 0.52
N TRP A 200 3.67 32.35 0.54
CA TRP A 200 2.67 32.61 -0.50
C TRP A 200 2.43 34.11 -0.68
N ARG A 201 2.21 34.83 0.41
CA ARG A 201 2.02 36.28 0.36
C ARG A 201 3.22 37.02 -0.24
N SER A 202 4.45 36.59 0.06
CA SER A 202 5.67 37.19 -0.49
C SER A 202 5.85 36.98 -1.99
N ILE A 203 5.25 35.92 -2.55
CA ILE A 203 5.33 35.59 -3.98
C ILE A 203 4.25 36.36 -4.76
N PHE A 204 3.01 36.37 -4.25
CA PHE A 204 1.87 36.90 -5.00
C PHE A 204 1.55 38.38 -4.74
N TYR A 205 1.96 38.95 -3.61
CA TYR A 205 1.67 40.35 -3.25
C TYR A 205 2.93 41.23 -3.24
N LYS A 206 3.84 41.06 -4.20
CA LYS A 206 4.91 42.04 -4.42
C LYS A 206 4.29 43.34 -4.94
N MET A 207 4.66 44.46 -4.33
CA MET A 207 4.30 45.79 -4.88
C MET A 207 5.13 46.01 -6.15
N ASP A 208 4.50 46.52 -7.20
CA ASP A 208 5.18 46.87 -8.45
C ASP A 208 6.29 47.88 -8.15
N ASP A 209 7.55 47.46 -8.30
CA ASP A 209 8.68 48.37 -8.24
C ASP A 209 8.64 49.24 -9.51
N PRO A 210 8.51 50.58 -9.41
CA PRO A 210 8.46 51.47 -10.56
C PRO A 210 9.68 51.38 -11.48
N ASN A 211 10.80 50.82 -10.99
CA ASN A 211 12.02 50.61 -11.75
C ASN A 211 12.13 49.21 -12.38
N SER A 212 11.21 48.30 -12.04
CA SER A 212 11.20 46.97 -12.65
C SER A 212 10.67 47.06 -14.08
N LYS A 213 11.47 46.60 -15.05
CA LYS A 213 11.08 46.47 -16.46
C LYS A 213 10.88 44.99 -16.77
N PRO A 214 9.72 44.39 -16.42
CA PRO A 214 9.47 42.98 -16.71
C PRO A 214 9.37 42.74 -18.22
N ILE A 215 9.82 41.57 -18.67
CA ILE A 215 9.62 41.11 -20.04
C ILE A 215 8.20 40.56 -20.13
N SER A 216 7.37 41.11 -21.02
CA SER A 216 6.02 40.59 -21.30
C SER A 216 6.10 39.49 -22.35
N ILE A 217 5.63 38.29 -22.01
CA ILE A 217 5.56 37.13 -22.92
C ILE A 217 4.12 36.64 -22.92
N GLU A 218 3.51 36.55 -24.10
CA GLU A 218 2.19 35.94 -24.30
C GLU A 218 2.36 34.50 -24.76
N ILE A 219 1.67 33.57 -24.10
CA ILE A 219 1.74 32.14 -24.40
C ILE A 219 0.34 31.69 -24.82
N THR A 220 0.22 31.22 -26.06
CA THR A 220 -1.04 30.69 -26.62
C THR A 220 -0.93 29.18 -26.83
N SER A 221 -1.87 28.41 -26.27
CA SER A 221 -1.97 26.96 -26.47
C SER A 221 -3.11 26.59 -27.42
N SER A 222 -2.87 25.67 -28.35
CA SER A 222 -3.92 25.01 -29.17
C SER A 222 -4.09 23.54 -28.75
N GLN A 223 -5.32 23.03 -28.77
CA GLN A 223 -5.63 21.62 -28.50
C GLN A 223 -5.20 20.70 -29.65
#